data_AF-A0A1G3I961-F1
#
_entry.id   AF-A0A1G3I961-F1
#
_cell.length_a   1.000
_cell.length_b   1.000
_cell.length_c   1.000
_cell.angle_alpha   90.00
_cell.angle_beta   90.00
_cell.angle_gamma   90.00
#
_symmetry.space_group_name_H-M   'P 1'
#
loop_
_entity.id
_entity.type
_entity.pdbx_description
1 polymer ?
#
loop_
_entity_poly.entity_id
_entity_poly.type
_entity_poly.pdbx_seq_one_letter_code
_entity_poly.pdbx_strand_id
1 'polypeptide(L)'
;MAGIFFACRPTTAGAEQCVMAGKHNEREVLVNRCETCQIVTLTHKRPGPDPAVTRKYTVPGKSSTDLSFRGPGLTRIQSVAPCVAPPPPSQPADGETDGKKCARLQRRIDGGLVIVNSCNACREVIAERTGPGKFAEKETYTIAGKAYIPLSTKGGNEADIISDKACR
;
A
#
# COMPACT_ATOMS: atom_id res chain seq x y z
N MET A 1 25.30 51.57 5.79
CA MET A 1 23.90 51.18 5.51
C MET A 1 23.86 49.67 5.39
N ALA A 2 23.33 48.97 6.39
CA ALA A 2 23.21 47.52 6.38
C ALA A 2 21.92 47.12 5.64
N GLY A 3 22.06 46.46 4.49
CA GLY A 3 20.93 45.92 3.74
C GLY A 3 20.54 44.55 4.30
N ILE A 4 19.38 44.48 4.95
CA ILE A 4 18.72 43.21 5.30
C ILE A 4 17.71 42.94 4.19
N PHE A 5 17.90 41.90 3.38
CA PHE A 5 16.79 41.33 2.62
C PHE A 5 16.87 39.79 2.52
N PHE A 6 16.05 39.18 3.38
CA PHE A 6 15.26 37.97 3.19
C PHE A 6 15.87 36.80 2.41
N ALA A 7 16.50 35.89 3.17
CA ALA A 7 16.61 34.49 2.77
C ALA A 7 15.20 33.89 2.70
N CYS A 8 14.71 33.61 1.49
CA CYS A 8 13.53 32.81 1.27
C CYS A 8 13.85 31.38 1.73
N ARG A 9 13.35 30.99 2.91
CA ARG A 9 13.42 29.61 3.38
C ARG A 9 12.47 28.77 2.52
N PRO A 10 12.91 27.67 1.90
CA PRO A 10 11.98 26.70 1.33
C PRO A 10 11.15 26.12 2.47
N THR A 11 9.87 26.48 2.50
CA THR A 11 8.90 25.77 3.33
C THR A 11 8.82 24.35 2.79
N THR A 12 9.27 23.39 3.59
CA THR A 12 9.05 21.96 3.37
C THR A 12 7.55 21.70 3.47
N ALA A 13 6.83 21.93 2.37
CA ALA A 13 5.45 21.49 2.20
C ALA A 13 5.46 19.96 2.17
N GLY A 14 4.78 19.34 3.13
CA GLY A 14 4.73 17.89 3.25
C GLY A 14 4.32 17.23 1.94
N ALA A 15 5.12 16.24 1.50
CA ALA A 15 4.87 15.35 0.37
C ALA A 15 3.98 15.97 -0.72
N GLU A 16 4.60 16.74 -1.63
CA GLU A 16 3.98 17.37 -2.79
C GLU A 16 2.93 16.45 -3.43
N GLN A 17 1.64 16.74 -3.17
CA GLN A 17 0.56 16.04 -3.84
C GLN A 17 0.61 16.44 -5.32
N CYS A 18 1.16 15.55 -6.14
CA CYS A 18 1.30 15.73 -7.59
C CYS A 18 -0.05 15.85 -8.33
N VAL A 19 -1.16 15.60 -7.63
CA VAL A 19 -2.52 15.74 -8.14
C VAL A 19 -3.12 17.03 -7.60
N MET A 20 -3.66 17.84 -8.50
CA MET A 20 -4.33 19.09 -8.13
C MET A 20 -5.68 19.24 -8.83
N ALA A 21 -6.66 19.78 -8.11
CA ALA A 21 -7.90 20.25 -8.70
C ALA A 21 -7.73 21.71 -9.13
N GLY A 22 -8.15 22.03 -10.35
CA GLY A 22 -8.08 23.37 -10.93
C GLY A 22 -9.29 23.67 -11.80
N LYS A 23 -9.22 24.81 -12.49
CA LYS A 23 -10.24 25.21 -13.48
C LYS A 23 -9.57 25.40 -14.83
N HIS A 24 -10.18 24.86 -15.87
CA HIS A 24 -9.78 25.05 -17.26
C HIS A 24 -11.03 25.31 -18.09
N ASN A 25 -11.10 26.45 -18.78
CA ASN A 25 -12.25 26.87 -19.59
C ASN A 25 -13.60 26.72 -18.83
N GLU A 26 -13.68 27.28 -17.62
CA GLU A 26 -14.87 27.26 -16.74
C GLU A 26 -15.30 25.87 -16.23
N ARG A 27 -14.58 24.79 -16.56
CA ARG A 27 -14.80 23.45 -16.03
C ARG A 27 -13.78 23.13 -14.95
N GLU A 28 -14.22 22.42 -13.92
CA GLU A 28 -13.30 21.86 -12.93
C GLU A 28 -12.56 20.68 -13.54
N VAL A 29 -11.24 20.70 -13.43
CA VAL A 29 -10.35 19.67 -13.97
C VAL A 29 -9.45 19.14 -12.88
N LEU A 30 -9.14 17.86 -12.96
CA LEU A 30 -8.18 17.20 -12.10
C LEU A 30 -6.91 16.94 -12.90
N VAL A 31 -5.81 17.54 -12.48
CA VAL A 31 -4.52 17.44 -13.17
C VAL A 31 -3.61 16.53 -12.36
N ASN A 32 -3.16 15.44 -12.97
CA ASN A 32 -2.16 14.56 -12.40
C ASN A 32 -0.79 14.85 -13.01
N ARG A 33 0.12 15.42 -12.21
CA ARG A 33 1.53 15.64 -12.57
C ARG A 33 2.42 14.45 -12.23
N CYS A 34 1.92 13.45 -11.48
CA CYS A 34 2.68 12.23 -11.27
C CYS A 34 2.89 11.50 -12.60
N GLU A 35 3.99 10.76 -12.69
CA GLU A 35 4.26 9.86 -13.82
C GLU A 35 3.32 8.65 -13.82
N THR A 36 2.79 8.31 -12.65
CA THR A 36 1.94 7.15 -12.41
C THR A 36 0.46 7.53 -12.34
N CYS A 37 -0.39 6.57 -12.67
CA CYS A 37 -1.83 6.70 -12.54
C CYS A 37 -2.23 6.84 -11.07
N GLN A 38 -3.16 7.77 -10.80
CA GLN A 38 -3.69 8.05 -9.46
C GLN A 38 -5.23 7.93 -9.44
N ILE A 39 -5.76 7.28 -8.42
CA ILE A 39 -7.17 7.28 -8.02
C ILE A 39 -7.36 8.38 -6.99
N VAL A 40 -8.27 9.30 -7.29
CA VAL A 40 -8.47 10.52 -6.51
C VAL A 40 -9.92 10.56 -6.04
N THR A 41 -10.11 10.63 -4.73
CA THR A 41 -11.43 10.79 -4.11
C THR A 41 -11.65 12.28 -3.87
N LEU A 42 -12.72 12.80 -4.45
CA LEU A 42 -13.12 14.21 -4.37
C LEU A 42 -14.48 14.32 -3.71
N THR A 43 -14.69 15.38 -2.96
CA THR A 43 -15.99 15.76 -2.42
C THR A 43 -16.37 17.12 -2.92
N HIS A 44 -17.58 17.24 -3.45
CA HIS A 44 -18.15 18.49 -3.95
C HIS A 44 -19.33 18.90 -3.06
N LYS A 45 -19.23 20.06 -2.43
CA LYS A 45 -20.30 20.63 -1.58
C LYS A 45 -20.93 21.81 -2.30
N ARG A 46 -22.23 21.70 -2.59
CA ARG A 46 -23.02 22.82 -3.13
C ARG A 46 -23.42 23.78 -2.01
N PRO A 47 -23.65 25.07 -2.33
CA PRO A 47 -24.30 25.99 -1.42
C PRO A 47 -25.71 25.48 -1.06
N GLY A 48 -26.03 25.44 0.23
CA GLY A 48 -27.34 25.00 0.72
C GLY A 48 -27.30 23.78 1.65
N PRO A 49 -28.48 23.25 2.01
CA PRO A 49 -28.61 22.16 2.97
C PRO A 49 -28.20 20.80 2.41
N ASP A 50 -28.11 20.67 1.08
CA ASP A 50 -27.83 19.39 0.42
C ASP A 50 -26.49 18.78 0.85
N PRO A 51 -26.42 17.47 1.08
CA PRO A 51 -25.19 16.79 1.49
C PRO A 51 -24.11 16.89 0.41
N ALA A 52 -22.84 16.81 0.83
CA ALA A 52 -21.71 16.82 -0.10
C ALA A 52 -21.65 15.50 -0.90
N VAL A 53 -21.32 15.60 -2.18
CA VAL A 53 -21.24 14.44 -3.08
C VAL A 53 -19.80 14.00 -3.23
N THR A 54 -19.50 12.75 -2.93
CA THR A 54 -18.17 12.16 -3.10
C THR A 54 -18.09 11.34 -4.39
N ARG A 55 -17.02 11.54 -5.18
CA ARG A 55 -16.73 10.77 -6.39
C ARG A 55 -15.26 10.37 -6.46
N LYS A 56 -15.00 9.21 -7.05
CA LYS A 56 -13.65 8.72 -7.32
C LYS A 56 -13.35 8.86 -8.81
N TYR A 57 -12.14 9.33 -9.12
CA TYR A 57 -11.66 9.48 -10.48
C TYR A 57 -10.34 8.76 -10.64
N THR A 58 -10.21 8.00 -11.71
CA THR A 58 -8.93 7.44 -12.15
C THR A 58 -8.31 8.44 -13.12
N VAL A 59 -7.14 8.98 -12.76
CA VAL A 59 -6.41 9.95 -13.58
C VAL A 59 -5.10 9.31 -14.03
N PRO A 60 -4.91 9.10 -15.34
CA PRO A 60 -3.64 8.64 -15.88
C PRO A 60 -2.46 9.54 -15.47
N GLY A 61 -1.24 9.00 -15.56
CA GLY A 61 -0.03 9.79 -15.31
C GLY A 61 0.11 10.91 -16.33
N LYS A 62 0.60 12.08 -15.89
CA LYS A 62 0.85 13.26 -16.74
C LYS A 62 -0.38 13.68 -17.58
N SER A 63 -1.59 13.51 -17.04
CA SER A 63 -2.83 13.82 -17.75
C SER A 63 -3.79 14.69 -16.94
N SER A 64 -4.83 15.19 -17.59
CA SER A 64 -5.95 15.89 -16.98
C SER A 64 -7.26 15.16 -17.23
N THR A 65 -8.13 15.11 -16.22
CA THR A 65 -9.48 14.53 -16.32
C THR A 65 -10.50 15.59 -15.92
N ASP A 66 -11.51 15.80 -16.77
CA ASP A 66 -12.62 16.70 -16.48
C ASP A 66 -13.48 16.13 -15.34
N LEU A 67 -13.81 16.98 -14.35
CA LEU A 67 -14.73 16.60 -13.31
C LEU A 67 -16.17 16.70 -13.82
N SER A 68 -16.96 15.68 -13.49
CA SER A 68 -18.36 15.58 -13.90
C SER A 68 -19.32 16.33 -12.96
N PHE A 69 -18.80 17.22 -12.10
CA PHE A 69 -19.64 18.06 -11.25
C PHE A 69 -20.24 19.19 -12.08
N ARG A 70 -21.56 19.32 -12.03
CA ARG A 70 -22.30 20.41 -12.69
C ARG A 70 -22.74 21.43 -11.64
N GLY A 71 -22.62 22.72 -11.96
CA GLY A 71 -23.10 23.82 -11.12
C GLY A 71 -22.11 24.31 -10.07
N PRO A 72 -22.47 25.37 -9.32
CA PRO A 72 -21.59 26.00 -8.34
C PRO A 72 -21.41 25.12 -7.10
N GLY A 73 -20.19 25.09 -6.58
CA GLY A 73 -19.85 24.40 -5.35
C GLY A 73 -18.35 24.40 -5.09
N LEU A 74 -17.97 23.90 -3.92
CA LEU A 74 -16.58 23.76 -3.52
C LEU A 74 -16.16 22.30 -3.63
N THR A 75 -15.18 22.05 -4.49
CA THR A 75 -14.57 20.74 -4.66
C THR A 75 -13.30 20.64 -3.81
N ARG A 76 -13.20 19.56 -3.04
CA ARG A 76 -12.04 19.26 -2.19
C ARG A 76 -11.55 17.86 -2.46
N ILE A 77 -10.24 17.70 -2.63
CA ILE A 77 -9.58 16.39 -2.66
C ILE A 77 -9.58 15.84 -1.24
N GLN A 78 -10.13 14.63 -1.06
CA GLN A 78 -10.10 13.92 0.21
C GLN A 78 -8.92 12.95 0.29
N SER A 79 -8.64 12.21 -0.78
CA SER A 79 -7.54 11.26 -0.82
C SER A 79 -7.02 11.05 -2.23
N VAL A 80 -5.74 10.70 -2.31
CA VAL A 80 -5.04 10.33 -3.54
C VAL A 80 -4.34 9.00 -3.26
N ALA A 81 -4.51 8.03 -4.15
CA ALA A 81 -3.87 6.73 -4.07
C ALA A 81 -3.43 6.27 -5.46
N PRO A 82 -2.32 5.54 -5.62
CA PRO A 82 -1.93 5.03 -6.94
C PRO A 82 -2.94 4.00 -7.46
N CYS A 83 -3.13 3.95 -8.78
CA CYS A 83 -4.09 3.02 -9.42
C CYS A 83 -3.73 1.56 -9.21
N VAL A 84 -2.42 1.28 -9.19
CA VAL A 84 -1.89 0.02 -8.69
C VAL A 84 -1.63 0.25 -7.22
N ALA A 85 -2.19 -0.59 -6.35
CA ALA A 85 -1.87 -0.55 -4.94
C ALA A 85 -0.34 -0.50 -4.80
N PRO A 86 0.23 0.39 -3.98
CA PRO A 86 1.65 0.29 -3.69
C PRO A 86 1.87 -1.16 -3.24
N PRO A 87 2.97 -1.83 -3.66
CA PRO A 87 3.31 -3.10 -3.06
C PRO A 87 3.21 -2.92 -1.54
N PRO A 88 2.58 -3.87 -0.81
CA PRO A 88 2.41 -3.75 0.63
C PRO A 88 3.76 -3.32 1.21
N PRO A 89 3.79 -2.35 2.14
CA PRO A 89 5.02 -1.70 2.58
C PRO A 89 6.06 -2.79 2.76
N SER A 90 7.08 -2.77 1.90
CA SER A 90 8.20 -3.67 2.03
C SER A 90 8.74 -3.38 3.40
N GLN A 91 8.44 -4.29 4.34
CA GLN A 91 9.02 -4.25 5.68
C GLN A 91 10.51 -3.98 5.49
N PRO A 92 11.06 -3.03 6.24
CA PRO A 92 12.43 -2.60 6.04
C PRO A 92 13.33 -3.83 5.96
N ALA A 93 14.25 -3.81 4.99
CA ALA A 93 15.37 -4.72 4.94
C ALA A 93 16.29 -4.38 6.12
N ASP A 94 15.83 -4.64 7.34
CA ASP A 94 16.60 -4.44 8.54
C ASP A 94 17.47 -5.67 8.74
N GLY A 95 18.75 -5.40 8.51
CA GLY A 95 19.92 -6.02 9.13
C GLY A 95 19.66 -7.19 10.06
N GLU A 96 20.37 -8.27 9.73
CA GLU A 96 21.04 -9.18 10.65
C GLU A 96 20.95 -8.70 12.11
N THR A 97 20.03 -9.28 12.87
CA THR A 97 20.15 -9.33 14.32
C THR A 97 19.57 -10.65 14.78
N ASP A 98 20.49 -11.50 15.23
CA ASP A 98 20.28 -12.74 15.95
C ASP A 98 19.05 -12.63 16.89
N GLY A 99 18.01 -13.40 16.62
CA GLY A 99 16.79 -13.47 17.44
C GLY A 99 15.47 -13.03 16.80
N LYS A 100 15.47 -12.43 15.59
CA LYS A 100 14.22 -12.10 14.87
C LYS A 100 13.76 -13.28 14.00
N LYS A 101 12.49 -13.69 14.15
CA LYS A 101 11.83 -14.66 13.25
C LYS A 101 11.87 -14.11 11.82
N CYS A 102 12.61 -14.78 10.95
CA CYS A 102 12.82 -14.47 9.53
C CYS A 102 11.67 -14.98 8.64
N ALA A 103 11.04 -16.07 9.06
CA ALA A 103 9.94 -16.70 8.36
C ALA A 103 8.60 -16.10 8.76
N ARG A 104 7.76 -15.81 7.76
CA ARG A 104 6.40 -15.30 7.95
C ARG A 104 5.42 -15.99 7.01
N LEU A 105 4.17 -16.14 7.45
CA LEU A 105 3.08 -16.60 6.60
C LEU A 105 2.49 -15.41 5.84
N GLN A 106 2.21 -15.60 4.55
CA GLN A 106 1.61 -14.58 3.70
C GLN A 106 0.52 -15.21 2.83
N ARG A 107 -0.65 -14.57 2.76
CA ARG A 107 -1.70 -14.97 1.82
C ARG A 107 -1.42 -14.38 0.44
N ARG A 108 -1.50 -15.22 -0.59
CA ARG A 108 -1.42 -14.83 -1.99
C ARG A 108 -2.78 -14.36 -2.50
N ILE A 109 -2.75 -13.67 -3.64
CA ILE A 109 -3.94 -13.15 -4.34
C ILE A 109 -4.85 -14.31 -4.79
N ASP A 110 -4.28 -15.48 -5.08
CA ASP A 110 -4.99 -16.72 -5.41
C ASP A 110 -5.65 -17.41 -4.20
N GLY A 111 -5.53 -16.81 -3.00
CA GLY A 111 -6.04 -17.39 -1.75
C GLY A 111 -5.13 -18.44 -1.12
N GLY A 112 -4.01 -18.79 -1.78
CA GLY A 112 -3.02 -19.72 -1.26
C GLY A 112 -2.21 -19.13 -0.11
N LEU A 113 -1.79 -19.97 0.84
CA LEU A 113 -0.88 -19.56 1.91
C LEU A 113 0.55 -19.91 1.53
N VAL A 114 1.48 -18.96 1.70
CA VAL A 114 2.91 -19.18 1.45
C VAL A 114 3.72 -18.86 2.69
N ILE A 115 4.84 -19.56 2.89
CA ILE A 115 5.86 -19.20 3.86
C ILE A 115 6.93 -18.39 3.13
N VAL A 116 7.26 -17.21 3.65
CA VAL A 116 8.25 -16.30 3.06
C VAL A 116 9.44 -16.14 4.01
N ASN A 117 10.65 -16.36 3.51
CA ASN A 117 11.89 -16.07 4.23
C ASN A 117 12.36 -14.65 3.92
N SER A 118 12.36 -13.79 4.93
CA SER A 118 12.80 -12.40 4.79
C SER A 118 14.31 -12.24 4.95
N CYS A 119 15.01 -13.26 5.46
CA CYS A 119 16.44 -13.23 5.68
C CYS A 119 17.23 -13.66 4.44
N ASN A 120 18.49 -13.22 4.36
CA ASN A 120 19.40 -13.58 3.26
C ASN A 120 19.96 -15.01 3.39
N ALA A 121 19.84 -15.61 4.57
CA ALA A 121 20.30 -16.96 4.85
C ALA A 121 19.16 -17.99 4.77
N CYS A 122 19.52 -19.25 4.56
CA CYS A 122 18.59 -20.38 4.57
C CYS A 122 17.93 -20.54 5.94
N ARG A 123 16.62 -20.79 5.95
CA ARG A 123 15.83 -21.05 7.16
C ARG A 123 15.10 -22.38 7.10
N GLU A 124 15.14 -23.13 8.20
CA GLU A 124 14.31 -24.29 8.48
C GLU A 124 13.13 -23.86 9.35
N VAL A 125 11.91 -24.06 8.84
CA VAL A 125 10.68 -23.56 9.43
C VAL A 125 9.75 -24.73 9.70
N ILE A 126 9.22 -24.84 10.92
CA ILE A 126 8.17 -25.79 11.26
C ILE A 126 6.86 -25.03 11.29
N ALA A 127 5.98 -25.35 10.35
CA ALA A 127 4.63 -24.83 10.27
C ALA A 127 3.64 -25.85 10.85
N GLU A 128 2.78 -25.42 11.77
CA GLU A 128 1.61 -26.17 12.20
C GLU A 128 0.41 -25.76 11.37
N ARG A 129 -0.45 -26.72 11.07
CA ARG A 129 -1.71 -26.49 10.39
C ARG A 129 -2.84 -27.03 11.23
N THR A 130 -3.81 -26.19 11.53
CA THR A 130 -4.98 -26.56 12.33
C THR A 130 -6.19 -26.73 11.42
N GLY A 131 -6.81 -27.91 11.47
CA GLY A 131 -8.01 -28.28 10.74
C GLY A 131 -9.26 -28.35 11.60
N PRO A 132 -10.46 -28.49 10.99
CA PRO A 132 -11.69 -28.70 11.71
C PRO A 132 -11.58 -29.95 12.60
N GLY A 133 -11.91 -29.82 13.89
CA GLY A 133 -11.81 -30.92 14.87
C GLY A 133 -10.52 -30.99 15.69
N LYS A 134 -9.74 -29.90 15.79
CA LYS A 134 -8.46 -29.82 16.55
C LYS A 134 -7.34 -30.72 16.00
N PHE A 135 -7.43 -31.12 14.73
CA PHE A 135 -6.30 -31.78 14.08
C PHE A 135 -5.20 -30.74 13.83
N ALA A 136 -4.02 -30.98 14.40
CA ALA A 136 -2.82 -30.16 14.20
C ALA A 136 -1.75 -31.02 13.50
N GLU A 137 -1.38 -30.64 12.27
CA GLU A 137 -0.33 -31.31 11.50
C GLU A 137 0.89 -30.39 11.42
N LYS A 138 2.08 -30.94 11.72
CA LYS A 138 3.34 -30.19 11.64
C LYS A 138 4.11 -30.61 10.41
N GLU A 139 4.46 -29.65 9.57
CA GLU A 139 5.27 -29.85 8.37
C GLU A 139 6.55 -28.99 8.48
N THR A 140 7.68 -29.56 8.09
CA THR A 140 8.98 -28.87 8.11
C THR A 140 9.34 -28.43 6.70
N TYR A 141 9.79 -27.19 6.58
CA TYR A 141 10.10 -26.54 5.31
C TYR A 141 11.50 -25.93 5.35
N THR A 142 12.29 -26.21 4.31
CA THR A 142 13.61 -25.59 4.12
C THR A 142 13.48 -24.51 3.05
N ILE A 143 13.74 -23.26 3.42
CA ILE A 143 13.52 -22.10 2.55
C ILE A 143 14.85 -21.38 2.33
N ALA A 144 15.25 -21.24 1.08
CA ALA A 144 16.43 -20.46 0.71
C ALA A 144 16.31 -18.98 1.13
N GLY A 145 17.43 -18.28 1.20
CA GLY A 145 17.44 -16.83 1.47
C GLY A 145 16.58 -16.07 0.47
N LYS A 146 15.76 -15.13 0.95
CA LYS A 146 14.85 -14.32 0.13
C LYS A 146 13.89 -15.14 -0.76
N ALA A 147 13.58 -16.38 -0.40
CA ALA A 147 12.68 -17.26 -1.13
C ALA A 147 11.33 -17.44 -0.44
N TYR A 148 10.39 -18.08 -1.14
CA TYR A 148 9.09 -18.47 -0.61
C TYR A 148 8.74 -19.89 -1.02
N ILE A 149 7.93 -20.57 -0.20
CA ILE A 149 7.40 -21.90 -0.49
C ILE A 149 5.88 -21.90 -0.29
N PRO A 150 5.11 -22.46 -1.23
CA PRO A 150 3.68 -22.64 -1.04
C PRO A 150 3.39 -23.66 0.06
N LEU A 151 2.52 -23.28 0.99
CA LEU A 151 1.99 -24.17 1.99
C LEU A 151 0.79 -24.91 1.38
N SER A 152 0.84 -26.24 1.35
CA SER A 152 -0.25 -27.04 0.81
C SER A 152 -1.49 -26.93 1.70
N THR A 153 -2.66 -26.62 1.15
CA THR A 153 -3.93 -26.53 1.88
C THR A 153 -4.61 -27.89 2.01
N LYS A 154 -3.96 -28.88 2.63
CA LYS A 154 -4.59 -30.20 2.90
C LYS A 154 -5.64 -30.10 4.03
N GLY A 155 -6.77 -29.42 3.80
CA GLY A 155 -7.92 -29.39 4.73
C GLY A 155 -7.75 -28.62 6.05
N GLY A 156 -6.68 -27.84 6.22
CA GLY A 156 -6.45 -26.99 7.39
C GLY A 156 -6.93 -25.56 7.12
N ASN A 157 -7.63 -24.97 8.08
CA ASN A 157 -8.21 -23.61 7.95
C ASN A 157 -7.28 -22.52 8.50
N GLU A 158 -6.29 -22.92 9.29
CA GLU A 158 -5.33 -22.05 9.96
C GLU A 158 -3.94 -22.67 9.92
N ALA A 159 -2.91 -21.83 9.88
CA ALA A 159 -1.54 -22.28 9.97
C ALA A 159 -0.70 -21.27 10.74
N ASP A 160 0.27 -21.78 11.49
CA ASP A 160 1.17 -20.99 12.34
C ASP A 160 2.61 -21.47 12.23
N ILE A 161 3.57 -20.56 12.39
CA ILE A 161 5.00 -20.92 12.44
C ILE A 161 5.41 -21.14 13.90
N ILE A 162 5.66 -22.41 14.26
CA ILE A 162 6.09 -22.76 15.61
C ILE A 162 7.60 -22.59 15.78
N SER A 163 8.38 -22.91 14.75
CA SER A 163 9.85 -22.86 14.80
C SER A 163 10.42 -22.21 13.56
N ASP A 164 11.47 -21.42 13.75
CA ASP A 164 12.28 -20.77 12.72
C ASP A 164 13.74 -20.85 13.16
N LYS A 165 14.56 -21.59 12.41
CA LYS A 165 15.98 -21.79 12.70
C LYS A 165 16.79 -21.60 11.43
N ALA A 166 18.07 -21.25 11.57
CA ALA A 166 18.98 -21.32 10.42
C ALA A 166 19.10 -22.77 9.94
N CYS A 167 19.21 -22.97 8.63
CA CYS A 167 19.56 -24.28 8.09
C CYS A 167 20.92 -24.72 8.66
N ARG A 168 21.04 -26.02 8.94
CA ARG A 168 22.27 -26.63 9.42
C ARG A 168 23.24 -26.91 8.28
#